data_AF-A0AA51MQC1-F1
#
_entry.id   AF-A0AA51MQC1-F1
#
_cell.length_a   1.000
_cell.length_b   1.000
_cell.length_c   1.000
_cell.angle_alpha   90.00
_cell.angle_beta   90.00
_cell.angle_gamma   90.00
#
_symmetry.space_group_name_H-M   'P 1'
#
loop_
_entity.id
_entity.type
_entity.pdbx_description
1 polymer ?
#
loop_
_entity_poly.entity_id
_entity_poly.type
_entity_poly.pdbx_seq_one_letter_code
_entity_poly.pdbx_strand_id
1 'polypeptide(L)' 'MSNLTISVDDGVLKQARMQAVAEGTSVDVLLRDFLEEYVRTGRQYRQVTDRILAIAERSTAASEGRRWTRGELYDR' A
#
# COMPACT_ATOMS: atom_id res chain seq x y z
N MET A 1 17.95 0.98 15.03
CA MET A 1 16.65 1.19 15.70
C MET A 1 16.49 2.68 15.96
N SER A 2 15.32 3.23 15.69
CA SER A 2 14.97 4.64 15.89
C SER A 2 13.76 4.70 16.82
N ASN A 3 13.74 5.66 17.75
CA ASN A 3 12.64 5.83 18.69
C ASN A 3 11.63 6.85 18.17
N LEU A 4 10.35 6.56 18.36
CA LEU A 4 9.22 7.45 18.02
C LEU A 4 8.49 7.84 19.30
N THR A 5 8.40 9.15 19.56
CA THR A 5 7.57 9.71 20.63
C THR A 5 6.41 10.46 19.99
N ILE A 6 5.19 10.11 20.38
CA ILE A 6 3.96 10.76 19.92
C ILE A 6 3.08 11.11 21.12
N SER A 7 2.34 12.20 21.01
CA SER A 7 1.29 12.55 21.96
C SER A 7 -0.03 11.94 21.49
N VAL A 8 -0.69 11.21 22.38
CA VAL A 8 -2.01 10.62 22.16
C VAL A 8 -2.86 10.84 23.40
N ASP A 9 -4.18 10.78 23.24
CA ASP A 9 -5.09 10.83 24.39
C ASP A 9 -4.81 9.66 25.36
N ASP A 10 -4.72 9.96 26.65
CA ASP A 10 -4.39 8.98 27.69
C ASP A 10 -5.44 7.86 27.78
N GLY A 11 -6.71 8.19 27.55
CA GLY A 11 -7.81 7.23 27.52
C GLY A 11 -7.66 6.25 26.37
N VAL A 12 -7.32 6.76 25.18
CA VAL A 12 -7.05 5.95 23.99
C VAL A 12 -5.83 5.04 24.22
N LEU A 13 -4.72 5.57 24.75
CA LEU A 13 -3.52 4.77 25.00
C LEU A 13 -3.78 3.65 26.01
N LYS A 14 -4.57 3.93 27.06
CA LYS A 14 -4.94 2.93 28.06
C LYS A 14 -5.75 1.79 27.44
N GLN A 15 -6.78 2.11 26.66
CA GLN A 15 -7.60 1.11 25.99
C GLN A 15 -6.79 0.28 24.99
N ALA A 16 -5.95 0.93 24.18
CA ALA A 16 -5.07 0.25 23.23
C ALA A 16 -4.13 -0.75 23.93
N ARG A 17 -3.56 -0.38 25.09
CA ARG A 17 -2.72 -1.29 25.88
C ARG A 17 -3.50 -2.48 26.43
N MET A 18 -4.70 -2.25 26.96
CA MET A 18 -5.55 -3.33 27.47
C MET A 18 -5.91 -4.33 26.37
N GLN A 19 -6.28 -3.82 25.20
CA GLN A 19 -6.60 -4.65 24.04
C GLN A 19 -5.38 -5.42 23.54
N ALA A 20 -4.23 -4.75 23.38
CA ALA A 20 -2.99 -5.39 22.94
C ALA A 20 -2.59 -6.55 23.86
N VAL A 21 -2.71 -6.37 25.18
CA VAL A 21 -2.43 -7.45 26.15
C VAL A 21 -3.41 -8.61 25.99
N ALA A 22 -4.71 -8.34 25.78
CA ALA A 22 -5.70 -9.39 25.53
C ALA A 22 -5.40 -10.19 24.24
N GLU A 23 -4.82 -9.54 23.25
CA GLU A 23 -4.38 -10.14 21.97
C GLU A 23 -2.96 -10.74 22.04
N GLY A 24 -2.29 -10.70 23.20
CA GLY A 24 -0.93 -11.24 23.36
C GLY A 24 0.16 -10.43 22.64
N THR A 25 -0.09 -9.15 22.38
CA THR A 25 0.82 -8.21 21.70
C THR A 25 1.06 -6.95 22.55
N SER A 26 1.75 -5.95 21.98
CA SER A 26 1.95 -4.64 22.61
C SER A 26 1.65 -3.51 21.63
N VAL A 27 1.35 -2.32 22.16
CA VAL A 27 1.13 -1.12 21.34
C VAL A 27 2.36 -0.79 20.48
N ASP A 28 3.56 -1.03 20.99
CA ASP A 28 4.80 -0.79 20.26
C ASP A 28 4.94 -1.73 19.05
N VAL A 29 4.55 -3.00 19.20
CA VAL A 29 4.50 -3.97 18.10
C VAL A 29 3.48 -3.52 17.06
N LEU A 30 2.27 -3.17 17.49
CA LEU A 30 1.21 -2.70 16.59
C LEU A 30 1.62 -1.45 15.81
N LEU A 31 2.24 -0.46 16.47
CA LEU A 31 2.71 0.75 15.81
C LEU A 31 3.85 0.47 14.83
N ARG A 32 4.78 -0.41 15.19
CA ARG A 32 5.86 -0.82 14.28
C ARG A 32 5.28 -1.48 13.03
N ASP A 33 4.42 -2.47 13.20
CA ASP A 33 3.86 -3.24 12.10
C ASP A 33 2.99 -2.33 11.20
N PHE A 34 2.23 -1.42 11.81
CA PHE A 34 1.48 -0.39 11.07
C PHE A 34 2.39 0.51 10.23
N LEU A 35 3.50 1.00 10.78
CA LEU A 35 4.44 1.86 10.05
C LEU A 35 5.12 1.12 8.90
N GLU A 36 5.49 -0.14 9.10
CA GLU A 36 6.05 -1.00 8.05
C GLU A 36 5.05 -1.18 6.90
N GLU A 37 3.79 -1.46 7.24
CA GLU A 37 2.73 -1.63 6.25
C GLU A 37 2.40 -0.33 5.50
N TYR A 38 2.36 0.78 6.23
CA TYR A 38 2.12 2.11 5.67
C TYR A 38 3.17 2.47 4.62
N VAL A 39 4.44 2.20 4.91
CA VAL A 39 5.55 2.42 3.99
C VAL A 39 5.53 1.41 2.83
N ARG A 40 5.18 0.14 3.08
CA ARG A 40 5.10 -0.90 2.06
C ARG A 40 4.05 -0.57 1.01
N THR A 41 2.86 -0.18 1.45
CA THR A 41 1.74 0.16 0.58
C THR A 41 2.11 1.32 -0.36
N GLY A 42 2.66 2.40 0.18
CA GLY A 42 3.08 3.56 -0.63
C GLY A 42 4.19 3.22 -1.64
N ARG A 43 5.14 2.36 -1.26
CA ARG A 43 6.21 1.92 -2.17
C ARG A 43 5.72 0.98 -3.26
N GLN A 44 4.83 0.05 -2.93
CA GLN A 44 4.31 -0.92 -3.89
C GLN A 44 3.51 -0.23 -5.00
N TYR A 45 2.60 0.69 -4.66
CA TYR A 45 1.85 1.44 -5.67
C TYR A 45 2.74 2.29 -6.57
N ARG A 46 3.76 2.93 -5.99
CA ARG A 46 4.72 3.73 -6.76
C ARG A 46 5.53 2.84 -7.71
N GLN A 47 6.10 1.74 -7.22
CA GLN A 47 6.87 0.79 -8.04
C GLN A 47 6.03 0.19 -9.18
N VAL A 48 4.78 -0.18 -8.92
CA VAL A 48 3.86 -0.69 -9.97
C VAL A 48 3.58 0.39 -11.01
N THR A 49 3.28 1.62 -10.56
CA THR A 49 3.07 2.76 -11.45
C THR A 49 4.30 3.03 -12.32
N ASP A 50 5.48 3.13 -11.71
CA ASP A 50 6.74 3.37 -12.41
C ASP A 50 7.04 2.26 -13.43
N ARG A 51 6.72 1.01 -13.09
CA ARG A 51 6.88 -0.13 -14.01
C ARG A 51 5.93 -0.03 -15.21
N ILE A 52 4.66 0.34 -14.99
CA ILE A 52 3.69 0.55 -16.07
C ILE A 52 4.15 1.69 -16.99
N LEU A 53 4.58 2.81 -16.42
CA LEU A 53 5.08 3.96 -17.18
C LEU A 53 6.32 3.59 -18.00
N ALA A 54 7.28 2.89 -17.40
CA ALA A 54 8.48 2.44 -18.12
C ALA A 54 8.17 1.44 -19.25
N ILE A 55 7.11 0.63 -19.13
CA ILE A 55 6.62 -0.23 -20.23
C ILE A 55 5.99 0.63 -21.32
N ALA A 56 5.15 1.61 -20.95
CA ALA A 56 4.50 2.49 -21.90
C ALA A 56 5.50 3.34 -22.70
N GLU A 57 6.53 3.90 -22.04
CA GLU A 57 7.59 4.67 -22.69
C GLU A 57 8.40 3.85 -23.70
N ARG A 58 8.60 2.55 -23.44
CA ARG A 58 9.31 1.64 -24.35
C ARG A 58 8.40 1.02 -25.41
N SER A 59 7.09 1.18 -25.28
CA SER A 59 6.14 0.57 -26.19
C SER A 59 6.14 1.30 -27.53
N THR A 60 6.31 0.56 -28.62
CA THR A 60 6.04 1.03 -29.98
C THR A 60 4.59 0.77 -30.39
N ALA A 61 3.79 0.13 -29.53
CA ALA A 61 2.40 -0.19 -29.84
C ALA A 61 1.54 1.07 -29.78
N ALA A 62 0.85 1.35 -30.88
CA ALA A 62 -0.15 2.40 -31.00
C ALA A 62 -1.44 1.79 -31.55
N SER A 63 -2.60 2.27 -31.09
CA SER A 63 -3.88 1.86 -31.68
C SER A 63 -4.10 2.45 -33.07
N GLU A 64 -3.30 3.45 -33.47
CA GLU A 64 -3.46 4.18 -34.74
C GLU A 64 -4.91 4.68 -34.98
N GLY A 65 -5.63 4.97 -33.89
CA GLY A 65 -7.04 5.38 -33.96
C GLY A 65 -8.05 4.23 -34.11
N ARG A 66 -7.60 2.98 -34.23
CA ARG A 66 -8.47 1.80 -34.24
C ARG A 66 -9.12 1.61 -32.87
N ARG A 67 -10.44 1.44 -32.88
CA ARG A 67 -11.23 1.00 -31.72
C ARG A 67 -11.67 -0.42 -31.94
N TRP A 68 -11.58 -1.25 -30.90
CA TRP A 68 -12.09 -2.61 -30.92
C TRP A 68 -13.37 -2.69 -30.11
N THR A 69 -14.32 -3.44 -30.63
CA THR A 69 -15.46 -3.93 -29.87
C THR A 69 -15.02 -5.09 -28.98
N ARG A 70 -15.78 -5.35 -27.92
CA ARG A 70 -15.49 -6.45 -27.01
C ARG A 70 -15.45 -7.80 -27.72
N GLY A 71 -16.35 -8.03 -28.69
CA GLY A 71 -16.39 -9.27 -29.48
C GLY A 71 -15.11 -9.50 -30.29
N GLU A 72 -14.62 -8.47 -30.98
CA GLU A 72 -13.40 -8.54 -31.80
C GLU A 72 -12.12 -8.86 -31.00
N LEU A 73 -12.10 -8.58 -29.70
CA LEU A 73 -10.99 -8.92 -28.82
C LEU A 73 -11.09 -10.33 -28.24
N TYR A 74 -12.30 -10.90 -28.15
CA TYR A 74 -12.49 -12.27 -27.65
C TYR A 74 -12.18 -13.34 -28.69
N ASP A 75 -12.38 -13.03 -29.97
CA ASP A 75 -12.16 -13.96 -31.08
C ASP A 75 -10.71 -13.96 -31.60
N ARG A 76 -9.75 -13.40 -30.84
CA ARG A 76 -8.33 -13.27 -31.22
C ARG A 76 -7.38 -13.93 -30.25
#